data_AF-E2BHY8-F1
#
_entry.id   AF-E2BHY8-F1
#
_cell.length_a   1.000
_cell.length_b   1.000
_cell.length_c   1.000
_cell.angle_alpha   90.00
_cell.angle_beta   90.00
_cell.angle_gamma   90.00
#
_symmetry.space_group_name_H-M   'P 1'
#
loop_
_entity.id
_entity.type
_entity.pdbx_description
1 polymer ?
#
loop_
_entity_poly.entity_id
_entity_poly.type
_entity_poly.pdbx_seq_one_letter_code
_entity_poly.pdbx_strand_id
1 'polypeptide(L)' 'TDKVHIRHCILYEFQQGKNAARVCESICSFPGEGVVSYDVCAFWFKRFQS' A
#
# COMPACT_ATOMS: atom_id res chain seq x y z
N THR A 1 -11.59 -10.86 -5.54
CA THR A 1 -10.86 -11.33 -4.35
C THR A 1 -9.59 -10.50 -4.10
N ASP A 2 -9.25 -9.60 -5.01
CA ASP A 2 -7.96 -8.93 -5.18
C ASP A 2 -7.70 -7.78 -4.19
N LYS A 3 -8.76 -7.15 -3.69
CA LYS A 3 -8.68 -6.01 -2.75
C LYS A 3 -8.13 -6.40 -1.37
N VAL A 4 -8.27 -7.67 -0.97
CA VAL A 4 -7.76 -8.17 0.32
C VAL A 4 -6.24 -8.34 0.27
N HIS A 5 -5.72 -8.84 -0.86
CA HIS A 5 -4.28 -9.00 -1.09
C HIS A 5 -3.57 -7.65 -1.09
N ILE A 6 -4.17 -6.63 -1.73
CA ILE A 6 -3.66 -5.25 -1.71
C ILE A 6 -3.51 -4.72 -0.28
N ARG A 7 -4.54 -4.89 0.57
CA ARG A 7 -4.48 -4.43 1.97
C ARG A 7 -3.40 -5.15 2.75
N HIS A 8 -3.23 -6.45 2.51
CA HIS A 8 -2.20 -7.25 3.18
C HIS A 8 -0.79 -6.79 2.77
N CYS A 9 -0.58 -6.48 1.49
CA CYS A 9 0.69 -5.93 1.01
C CYS A 9 1.00 -4.56 1.61
N ILE A 10 0.01 -3.65 1.67
CA ILE A 10 0.18 -2.34 2.30
C ILE A 10 0.51 -2.48 3.79
N LEU A 11 -0.19 -3.38 4.50
CA LEU A 11 0.05 -3.64 5.92
C LEU A 11 1.43 -4.26 6.18
N TYR A 12 1.87 -5.20 5.35
CA TYR A 12 3.18 -5.83 5.45
C TYR A 12 4.31 -4.79 5.29
N GLU A 13 4.18 -3.89 4.32
CA GLU A 13 5.16 -2.83 4.11
C GLU A 13 5.10 -1.75 5.22
N PHE A 14 3.91 -1.46 5.78
CA PHE A 14 3.74 -0.60 6.95
C PHE A 14 4.47 -1.16 8.18
N GLN A 15 4.29 -2.46 8.47
CA GLN A 15 4.92 -3.14 9.60
C GLN A 15 6.45 -3.21 9.49
N GLN A 16 6.99 -3.21 8.28
CA GLN A 16 8.44 -3.16 8.07
C GLN A 16 9.05 -1.79 8.39
N GLY A 17 8.26 -0.77 8.78
CA GLY A 17 8.77 0.55 9.17
C GLY A 17 9.39 1.33 8.01
N LYS A 18 9.16 0.89 6.78
CA LYS A 18 9.60 1.61 5.59
C LYS A 18 8.75 2.87 5.42
N ASN A 19 9.39 3.95 4.96
CA ASN A 19 8.72 5.22 4.73
C ASN A 19 7.54 5.02 3.76
N ALA A 20 6.35 5.46 4.18
CA ALA A 20 5.10 5.37 3.43
C ALA A 20 5.25 5.77 1.97
N ALA A 21 6.02 6.83 1.70
CA ALA A 21 6.24 7.35 0.35
C ALA A 21 6.95 6.33 -0.56
N ARG A 22 7.96 5.64 -0.05
CA ARG A 22 8.73 4.62 -0.80
C ARG A 22 7.91 3.35 -1.04
N VAL A 23 7.09 2.99 -0.07
CA VAL A 23 6.15 1.87 -0.19
C VAL A 23 5.08 2.17 -1.24
N CYS A 24 4.50 3.37 -1.20
CA CYS A 24 3.55 3.82 -2.22
C CYS A 24 4.17 3.80 -3.62
N GLU A 25 5.38 4.33 -3.81
CA GLU A 25 6.08 4.26 -5.10
C GLU A 25 6.29 2.82 -5.56
N SER A 26 6.78 1.94 -4.68
CA SER A 26 7.03 0.54 -5.03
C SER A 26 5.76 -0.24 -5.37
N ILE A 27 4.64 0.04 -4.69
CA ILE A 27 3.34 -0.61 -4.94
C ILE A 27 2.68 -0.02 -6.20
N CYS A 28 2.76 1.29 -6.41
CA CYS A 28 2.23 1.95 -7.61
C CYS A 28 3.05 1.61 -8.87
N SER A 29 4.35 1.34 -8.70
CA SER A 29 5.26 0.99 -9.79
C SER A 29 5.12 -0.47 -10.25
N PHE A 30 4.32 -1.31 -9.58
CA PHE A 30 4.07 -2.69 -10.03
C PHE A 30 3.10 -2.67 -11.23
N PRO A 31 3.55 -2.98 -12.46
CA PRO A 31 2.71 -2.90 -13.63
C PRO A 31 1.90 -4.20 -13.73
N GLY A 32 0.68 -4.16 -13.23
CA GLY A 32 -0.31 -5.22 -13.35
C GLY A 32 -1.67 -4.69 -12.93
N GLU A 33 -2.74 -5.21 -13.51
CA GLU A 33 -4.16 -4.77 -13.45
C GLU A 33 -4.77 -4.51 -12.04
N GLY A 34 -3.99 -4.68 -10.97
CA GLY A 34 -4.28 -4.32 -9.59
C GLY A 34 -3.50 -3.10 -9.08
N VAL A 35 -3.26 -2.08 -9.92
CA VAL A 35 -2.55 -0.85 -9.55
C VAL A 35 -3.30 -0.16 -8.41
N VAL A 36 -2.69 -0.14 -7.24
CA VAL A 36 -3.17 0.61 -6.09
C VAL A 36 -2.74 2.05 -6.30
N SER A 37 -3.69 2.98 -6.45
CA SER A 37 -3.33 4.42 -6.50
C SER A 37 -2.67 4.84 -5.20
N TYR A 38 -1.76 5.83 -5.29
CA TYR A 38 -1.16 6.50 -4.14
C TYR A 38 -2.20 6.87 -3.09
N ASP A 39 -3.37 7.35 -3.50
CA ASP A 39 -4.47 7.74 -2.61
C ASP A 39 -4.98 6.60 -1.74
N VAL A 40 -5.05 5.39 -2.30
CA VAL A 40 -5.48 4.19 -1.58
C VAL A 40 -4.43 3.80 -0.54
N CYS A 41 -3.15 3.82 -0.92
CA CYS A 41 -2.08 3.55 0.03
C CYS A 41 -2.04 4.59 1.16
N ALA A 42 -2.16 5.89 0.84
CA ALA A 42 -2.19 6.97 1.83
C ALA A 42 -3.38 6.86 2.78
N PHE A 43 -4.57 6.52 2.26
CA PHE A 43 -5.76 6.26 3.05
C PHE A 43 -5.55 5.13 4.07
N TRP A 44 -4.99 3.99 3.63
CA TRP A 44 -4.73 2.86 4.52
C TRP A 44 -3.60 3.12 5.52
N PHE A 45 -2.53 3.80 5.11
CA PHE A 45 -1.47 4.22 6.03
C PHE A 45 -2.01 5.09 7.16
N LYS A 46 -2.83 6.10 6.83
CA LYS A 46 -3.48 6.95 7.83
C LYS A 46 -4.41 6.14 8.74
N ARG A 47 -5.09 5.12 8.20
CA ARG A 47 -5.97 4.22 8.95
C ARG A 47 -5.21 3.32 9.93
N PHE A 48 -4.00 2.88 9.57
CA PHE A 48 -3.14 2.03 10.41
C PHE A 48 -2.32 2.81 11.45
N GLN A 49 -2.16 4.13 11.26
CA GLN A 49 -1.53 5.01 12.25
C GLN A 49 -2.47 5.47 13.37
N SER A 50 -3.79 5.27 13.21
CA SER A 50 -4.80 5.54 14.23
C SER A 50 -5.05 4.33 15.12
#